data_AF-A0A536W5H5-F1
#
_entry.id   AF-A0A536W5H5-F1
#
_cell.length_a   1.000
_cell.length_b   1.000
_cell.length_c   1.000
_cell.angle_alpha   90.00
_cell.angle_beta   90.00
_cell.angle_gamma   90.00
#
_symmetry.space_group_name_H-M   'P 1'
#
loop_
_entity.id
_entity.type
_entity.pdbx_description
1 polymer ?
#
loop_
_entity_poly.entity_id
_entity_poly.type
_entity_poly.pdbx_seq_one_letter_code
_entity_poly.pdbx_strand_id
1 'polypeptide(L)'
;ALGPICKGIDATAGMITFEDGSLYHASISWALPVVWPAAVYSLDVGIVGTEGVLTIDDTHRDIVLASNISQGEGYAPDASRRVDFLGSYPPGDVALGELRGPMREETEQWLNRLAMGLPTQHATAAEAHNRLMLTKAFDLSARLKRAIPLPIAASDAKQRQGPLAAE
;
A
#
# COMPACT_ATOMS: atom_id res chain seq x y z
N ALA A 1 -11.81 -12.13 11.26
CA ALA A 1 -11.04 -10.96 11.68
C ALA A 1 -9.99 -11.40 12.69
N LEU A 2 -8.72 -11.06 12.50
CA LEU A 2 -7.63 -11.33 13.44
C LEU A 2 -7.68 -10.41 14.67
N GLY A 3 -8.52 -9.37 14.66
CA GLY A 3 -8.71 -8.46 15.80
C GLY A 3 -8.80 -9.13 17.18
N PRO A 4 -9.63 -10.16 17.39
CA PRO A 4 -9.72 -10.87 18.68
C PRO A 4 -8.46 -11.67 19.08
N ILE A 5 -7.65 -12.09 18.11
CA ILE A 5 -6.49 -12.98 18.32
C ILE A 5 -5.20 -12.15 18.44
N CYS A 6 -5.00 -11.22 17.51
CA CYS A 6 -3.77 -10.46 17.35
C CYS A 6 -3.87 -9.02 17.91
N LYS A 7 -5.06 -8.59 18.36
CA LYS A 7 -5.33 -7.20 18.80
C LYS A 7 -4.92 -6.14 17.76
N GLY A 8 -4.99 -6.52 16.48
CA GLY A 8 -4.64 -5.68 15.33
C GLY A 8 -5.87 -5.23 14.54
N ILE A 9 -5.66 -4.30 13.62
CA ILE A 9 -6.68 -3.83 12.66
C ILE A 9 -6.42 -4.54 11.33
N ASP A 10 -7.38 -5.35 10.88
CA ASP A 10 -7.25 -6.12 9.63
C ASP A 10 -7.53 -5.27 8.39
N ALA A 11 -8.35 -4.23 8.55
CA ALA A 11 -8.72 -3.35 7.47
C ALA A 11 -8.94 -1.92 7.97
N THR A 12 -8.46 -0.96 7.19
CA THR A 12 -8.66 0.46 7.43
C THR A 12 -9.19 1.08 6.15
N ALA A 13 -10.27 1.84 6.26
CA ALA A 13 -10.79 2.66 5.17
C ALA A 13 -10.82 4.12 5.63
N GLY A 14 -10.57 5.04 4.69
CA GLY A 14 -10.51 6.46 4.97
C GLY A 14 -10.80 7.29 3.74
N MET A 15 -11.22 8.53 3.99
CA MET A 15 -11.50 9.52 2.96
C MET A 15 -10.80 10.83 3.29
N ILE A 16 -10.18 11.45 2.30
CA ILE A 16 -9.61 12.79 2.35
C ILE A 16 -10.43 13.67 1.42
N THR A 17 -10.88 14.80 1.93
CA THR A 17 -11.49 15.87 1.13
C THR A 17 -10.44 16.93 0.86
N PHE A 18 -10.23 17.24 -0.41
CA PHE A 18 -9.31 18.27 -0.88
C PHE A 18 -10.00 19.64 -0.85
N GLU A 19 -9.22 20.71 -0.94
CA GLU A 19 -9.73 22.09 -0.92
C GLU A 19 -10.68 22.41 -2.08
N ASP A 20 -10.50 21.74 -3.22
CA ASP A 20 -11.36 21.85 -4.41
C ASP A 20 -12.63 20.98 -4.32
N GLY A 21 -12.83 20.27 -3.20
CA GLY A 21 -13.96 19.37 -2.99
C GLY A 21 -13.78 17.98 -3.59
N SER A 22 -12.65 17.70 -4.27
CA SER A 22 -12.33 16.34 -4.72
C SER A 22 -12.10 15.39 -3.53
N LEU A 23 -12.33 14.10 -3.75
CA LEU A 23 -12.27 13.07 -2.72
C LEU A 23 -11.22 12.02 -3.09
N TYR A 24 -10.33 11.72 -2.15
CA TYR A 24 -9.51 10.52 -2.19
C TYR A 24 -10.06 9.53 -1.18
N HIS A 25 -10.51 8.38 -1.65
CA HIS A 25 -10.97 7.28 -0.82
C HIS A 25 -10.01 6.11 -0.96
N ALA A 26 -9.55 5.57 0.16
CA ALA A 26 -8.67 4.41 0.20
C ALA A 26 -9.18 3.38 1.21
N SER A 27 -9.04 2.11 0.84
CA SER A 27 -9.27 0.98 1.72
C SER A 27 -8.11 0.02 1.58
N ILE A 28 -7.55 -0.39 2.72
CA ILE A 28 -6.52 -1.42 2.79
C ILE A 28 -7.04 -2.54 3.67
N SER A 29 -6.86 -3.79 3.22
CA SER A 29 -7.25 -4.97 3.99
C SER A 29 -6.24 -6.09 3.85
N TRP A 30 -5.92 -6.70 4.99
CA TRP A 30 -5.09 -7.90 5.12
C TRP A 30 -5.94 -9.15 5.39
N ALA A 31 -7.27 -9.05 5.27
CA ALA A 31 -8.20 -10.11 5.63
C ALA A 31 -8.47 -11.13 4.52
N LEU A 32 -7.67 -11.13 3.45
CA LEU A 32 -7.79 -12.11 2.36
C LEU A 32 -7.41 -13.53 2.87
N PRO A 33 -8.00 -14.60 2.29
CA PRO A 33 -7.64 -15.96 2.67
C PRO A 33 -6.16 -16.25 2.45
N VAL A 34 -5.57 -17.13 3.27
CA VAL A 34 -4.17 -17.57 3.12
C VAL A 34 -3.89 -18.25 1.77
N VAL A 35 -4.92 -18.75 1.09
CA VAL A 35 -4.84 -19.34 -0.26
C VAL A 35 -4.98 -18.31 -1.38
N TRP A 36 -5.00 -17.01 -1.06
CA TRP A 36 -5.07 -15.96 -2.07
C TRP A 36 -3.83 -15.97 -2.98
N PRO A 37 -3.96 -15.98 -4.32
CA PRO A 37 -2.82 -16.22 -5.22
C PRO A 37 -1.85 -15.04 -5.44
N ALA A 38 -2.03 -13.89 -4.81
CA ALA A 38 -1.04 -12.80 -4.93
C ALA A 38 0.16 -13.07 -3.99
N ALA A 39 1.38 -12.81 -4.43
CA ALA A 39 2.59 -13.02 -3.64
C ALA A 39 2.72 -12.03 -2.46
N VAL A 40 2.23 -10.79 -2.61
CA VAL A 40 2.24 -9.81 -1.51
C VAL A 40 0.92 -9.05 -1.41
N TYR A 41 0.52 -8.34 -2.46
CA TYR A 41 -0.74 -7.58 -2.48
C TYR A 41 -1.37 -7.55 -3.87
N SER A 42 -2.62 -7.09 -3.92
CA SER A 42 -3.32 -6.68 -5.14
C SER A 42 -3.84 -5.25 -4.93
N LEU A 43 -3.74 -4.39 -5.93
CA LEU A 43 -4.15 -2.99 -5.86
C LEU A 43 -4.99 -2.62 -7.08
N ASP A 44 -6.01 -1.81 -6.87
CA ASP A 44 -6.76 -1.15 -7.94
C ASP A 44 -6.84 0.35 -7.63
N VAL A 45 -6.59 1.18 -8.64
CA VAL A 45 -6.71 2.64 -8.54
C VAL A 45 -7.66 3.17 -9.60
N GLY A 46 -8.64 3.97 -9.17
CA GLY A 46 -9.55 4.67 -10.06
C GLY A 46 -9.48 6.18 -9.85
N ILE A 47 -9.37 6.93 -10.94
CA ILE A 47 -9.44 8.40 -10.95
C ILE A 47 -10.53 8.80 -11.92
N VAL A 48 -11.52 9.55 -11.43
CA VAL A 48 -12.62 10.06 -12.24
C VAL A 48 -12.51 11.57 -12.31
N GLY A 49 -12.33 12.09 -13.52
CA GLY A 49 -12.34 13.52 -13.82
C GLY A 49 -13.55 13.92 -14.65
N THR A 50 -13.67 15.20 -14.95
CA THR A 50 -14.75 15.75 -15.78
C THR A 50 -14.62 15.36 -17.26
N GLU A 51 -13.41 15.07 -17.72
CA GLU A 51 -13.10 14.80 -19.14
C GLU A 51 -12.64 13.36 -19.41
N GLY A 52 -12.51 12.54 -18.36
CA GLY A 52 -12.00 11.19 -18.54
C GLY A 52 -11.87 10.41 -17.24
N VAL A 53 -11.51 9.15 -17.40
CA VAL A 53 -11.30 8.20 -16.32
C VAL A 53 -9.96 7.50 -16.53
N LEU A 54 -9.19 7.34 -15.46
CA LEU A 54 -8.01 6.49 -15.40
C LEU A 54 -8.31 5.33 -14.46
N THR A 55 -8.06 4.10 -14.92
CA THR A 55 -8.12 2.91 -14.10
C THR A 55 -6.78 2.19 -14.22
N ILE A 56 -6.20 1.86 -13.07
CA ILE A 56 -4.98 1.07 -12.96
C ILE A 56 -5.37 -0.20 -12.22
N ASP A 57 -5.34 -1.32 -12.94
CA ASP A 57 -5.45 -2.67 -12.35
C ASP A 57 -4.02 -3.16 -12.11
N ASP A 58 -3.63 -3.19 -10.85
CA ASP A 58 -2.36 -3.73 -10.36
C ASP A 58 -2.66 -4.95 -9.48
N THR A 59 -3.71 -5.71 -9.85
CA THR A 59 -4.07 -6.95 -9.16
C THR A 59 -3.25 -8.14 -9.63
N HIS A 60 -2.56 -8.00 -10.77
CA HIS A 60 -1.75 -9.02 -11.45
C HIS A 60 -2.55 -10.29 -11.84
N ARG A 61 -3.87 -10.15 -11.98
CA ARG A 61 -4.78 -11.25 -12.36
C ARG A 61 -4.74 -11.55 -13.86
N ASP A 62 -3.96 -10.80 -14.62
CA ASP A 62 -3.75 -10.93 -16.05
C ASP A 62 -2.81 -12.09 -16.42
N ILE A 63 -1.90 -12.48 -15.52
CA ILE A 63 -0.99 -13.61 -15.72
C ILE A 63 -1.09 -14.59 -14.54
N VAL A 64 -1.78 -15.71 -14.77
CA VAL A 64 -1.99 -16.76 -13.76
C VAL A 64 -1.18 -18.01 -14.11
N LEU A 65 -0.33 -18.46 -13.18
CA LEU A 65 0.34 -19.76 -13.27
C LEU A 65 -0.34 -20.74 -12.32
N ALA A 66 -0.73 -21.90 -12.85
CA ALA A 66 -1.19 -23.03 -12.04
C ALA A 66 -0.25 -24.22 -12.25
N SER A 67 0.31 -24.77 -11.17
CA SER A 67 1.36 -25.79 -11.26
C SER A 67 1.28 -26.82 -10.13
N ASN A 68 1.70 -28.06 -10.45
CA ASN A 68 1.95 -29.11 -9.46
C ASN A 68 3.29 -28.93 -8.70
N ILE A 69 4.01 -27.85 -8.98
CA ILE A 69 5.26 -27.48 -8.29
C ILE A 69 5.07 -26.08 -7.73
N SER A 70 5.23 -25.95 -6.41
CA SER A 70 5.19 -24.66 -5.72
C SER A 70 6.22 -23.72 -6.30
N GLN A 71 5.80 -22.47 -6.56
CA GLN A 71 6.74 -21.39 -6.75
C GLN A 71 7.19 -20.91 -5.36
N GLY A 72 8.47 -20.56 -5.21
CA GLY A 72 8.95 -19.97 -3.97
C GLY A 72 8.54 -18.50 -3.95
N GLU A 73 7.84 -18.06 -2.90
CA GLU A 73 7.54 -16.64 -2.69
C GLU A 73 8.71 -15.92 -2.00
N GLY A 74 8.83 -14.61 -2.25
CA GLY A 74 9.89 -13.79 -1.65
C GLY A 74 9.74 -13.60 -0.13
N TYR A 75 8.58 -13.13 0.33
CA TYR A 75 8.41 -12.66 1.72
C TYR A 75 7.81 -13.71 2.68
N ALA A 76 6.98 -14.64 2.18
CA ALA A 76 6.32 -15.66 2.99
C ALA A 76 6.16 -16.97 2.21
N PRO A 77 7.22 -17.79 2.07
CA PRO A 77 7.18 -19.00 1.25
C PRO A 77 6.17 -20.02 1.79
N ASP A 78 5.15 -20.34 0.99
CA ASP A 78 4.19 -21.42 1.23
C ASP A 78 4.34 -22.53 0.19
N ALA A 79 4.90 -23.66 0.60
CA ALA A 79 5.10 -24.83 -0.27
C ALA A 79 3.79 -25.52 -0.70
N SER A 80 2.65 -25.16 -0.10
CA SER A 80 1.34 -25.69 -0.44
C SER A 80 0.70 -24.96 -1.63
N ARG A 81 1.14 -23.74 -1.93
CA ARG A 81 0.57 -22.88 -2.97
C ARG A 81 0.77 -23.45 -4.37
N ARG A 82 -0.30 -23.41 -5.17
CA ARG A 82 -0.38 -24.01 -6.51
C ARG A 82 -0.77 -23.05 -7.61
N VAL A 83 -1.26 -21.88 -7.23
CA VAL A 83 -1.74 -20.86 -8.15
C VAL A 83 -1.06 -19.55 -7.77
N ASP A 84 -0.51 -18.86 -8.76
CA ASP A 84 0.26 -17.64 -8.61
C ASP A 84 -0.21 -16.59 -9.60
N PHE A 85 -0.43 -15.37 -9.12
CA PHE A 85 -0.47 -14.17 -9.96
C PHE A 85 0.97 -13.74 -10.22
N LEU A 86 1.48 -13.98 -11.43
CA LEU A 86 2.87 -13.67 -11.77
C LEU A 86 3.08 -12.15 -11.79
N GLY A 87 4.23 -11.69 -11.28
CA GLY A 87 4.53 -10.26 -11.15
C GLY A 87 3.88 -9.59 -9.93
N SER A 88 3.07 -10.31 -9.12
CA SER A 88 2.46 -9.78 -7.88
C SER A 88 3.44 -9.60 -6.70
N TYR A 89 4.74 -9.60 -6.98
CA TYR A 89 5.79 -9.28 -6.03
C TYR A 89 6.26 -7.81 -6.27
N PRO A 90 5.86 -6.86 -5.41
CA PRO A 90 5.99 -5.42 -5.69
C PRO A 90 7.41 -4.92 -5.96
N PRO A 91 8.46 -5.45 -5.30
CA PRO A 91 9.84 -5.10 -5.64
C PRO A 91 10.23 -5.36 -7.09
N GLY A 92 9.55 -6.30 -7.75
CA GLY A 92 9.88 -6.84 -9.07
C GLY A 92 10.48 -8.26 -8.98
N ASP A 93 10.66 -8.91 -10.12
CA ASP A 93 11.00 -10.34 -10.20
C ASP A 93 12.50 -10.63 -10.30
N VAL A 94 12.91 -11.81 -9.82
CA VAL A 94 14.26 -12.33 -10.06
C VAL A 94 14.31 -13.02 -11.40
N ALA A 95 15.14 -12.51 -12.31
CA ALA A 95 15.37 -13.11 -13.62
C ALA A 95 16.87 -13.11 -13.95
N LEU A 96 17.36 -14.28 -14.38
CA LEU A 96 18.78 -14.48 -14.72
C LEU A 96 19.75 -14.14 -13.57
N GLY A 97 19.32 -14.39 -12.33
CA GLY A 97 20.13 -14.13 -11.13
C GLY A 97 20.09 -12.68 -10.62
N GLU A 98 19.33 -11.80 -11.26
CA GLU A 98 19.26 -10.38 -10.91
C GLU A 98 17.82 -9.93 -10.66
N LEU A 99 17.62 -8.94 -9.78
CA LEU A 99 16.33 -8.29 -9.59
C LEU A 99 16.00 -7.41 -10.81
N ARG A 100 14.78 -7.53 -11.31
CA ARG A 100 14.22 -6.72 -12.41
C ARG A 100 12.92 -6.11 -11.92
N GLY A 101 12.57 -4.93 -12.44
CA GLY A 101 11.31 -4.26 -12.10
C GLY A 101 11.48 -3.04 -11.19
N PRO A 102 10.39 -2.61 -10.53
CA PRO A 102 10.26 -1.25 -10.01
C PRO A 102 11.33 -0.82 -9.03
N MET A 103 11.73 -1.66 -8.05
CA MET A 103 12.74 -1.25 -7.07
C MET A 103 14.12 -1.07 -7.69
N ARG A 104 14.47 -1.88 -8.69
CA ARG A 104 15.71 -1.69 -9.43
C ARG A 104 15.68 -0.37 -10.18
N GLU A 105 14.62 -0.13 -10.94
CA GLU A 105 14.45 1.11 -11.73
C GLU A 105 14.43 2.35 -10.83
N GLU A 106 13.75 2.28 -9.69
CA GLU A 106 13.71 3.33 -8.66
C GLU A 106 15.11 3.62 -8.10
N THR A 107 15.89 2.57 -7.81
CA THR A 107 17.28 2.69 -7.33
C THR A 107 18.19 3.28 -8.40
N GLU A 108 18.08 2.83 -9.65
CA GLU A 108 18.84 3.38 -10.77
C GLU A 108 18.50 4.87 -10.99
N GLN A 109 17.23 5.26 -10.90
CA GLN A 109 16.81 6.67 -10.98
C GLN A 109 17.40 7.52 -9.85
N TRP A 110 17.50 6.98 -8.63
CA TRP A 110 18.16 7.66 -7.52
C TRP A 110 19.66 7.87 -7.78
N LEU A 111 20.35 6.82 -8.24
CA LEU A 111 21.78 6.91 -8.59
C LEU A 111 22.03 7.90 -9.72
N ASN A 112 21.16 7.92 -10.74
CA ASN A 112 21.22 8.85 -11.85
C ASN A 112 21.08 10.32 -11.38
N ARG A 113 20.21 10.59 -10.42
CA ARG A 113 20.12 11.91 -9.77
C ARG A 113 21.45 12.30 -9.13
N LEU A 114 22.05 11.41 -8.35
CA LEU A 114 23.29 11.70 -7.63
C LEU A 114 24.51 11.85 -8.55
N ALA A 115 24.64 10.96 -9.51
CA ALA A 115 25.81 10.87 -10.37
C ALA A 115 25.79 11.90 -11.50
N MET A 116 24.61 12.23 -12.04
CA MET A 116 24.47 13.05 -13.25
C MET A 116 23.62 14.32 -13.04
N GLY A 117 23.06 14.53 -11.86
CA GLY A 117 22.18 15.68 -11.60
C GLY A 117 20.85 15.63 -12.34
N LEU A 118 20.41 14.44 -12.77
CA LEU A 118 19.14 14.28 -13.47
C LEU A 118 17.95 14.50 -12.51
N PRO A 119 16.82 15.04 -13.00
CA PRO A 119 15.59 15.12 -12.22
C PRO A 119 15.07 13.73 -11.86
N THR A 120 14.28 13.63 -10.80
CA THR A 120 13.71 12.36 -10.36
C THR A 120 12.35 12.53 -9.67
N GLN A 121 11.56 11.46 -9.66
CA GLN A 121 10.26 11.36 -8.99
C GLN A 121 10.38 11.03 -7.49
N HIS A 122 11.59 10.83 -6.99
CA HIS A 122 11.84 10.53 -5.58
C HIS A 122 11.31 11.63 -4.65
N ALA A 123 10.51 11.23 -3.68
CA ALA A 123 10.00 12.11 -2.65
C ALA A 123 11.14 12.70 -1.81
N THR A 124 11.02 13.98 -1.46
CA THR A 124 11.83 14.64 -0.45
C THR A 124 11.41 14.19 0.95
N ALA A 125 12.29 14.39 1.94
CA ALA A 125 11.96 14.12 3.33
C ALA A 125 10.74 14.92 3.84
N ALA A 126 10.54 16.15 3.32
CA ALA A 126 9.40 16.99 3.68
C ALA A 126 8.08 16.42 3.13
N GLU A 127 8.07 15.96 1.88
CA GLU A 127 6.92 15.29 1.28
C GLU A 127 6.59 13.98 2.00
N ALA A 128 7.60 13.17 2.30
CA ALA A 128 7.43 11.94 3.07
C ALA A 128 6.85 12.21 4.47
N HIS A 129 7.35 13.24 5.16
CA HIS A 129 6.81 13.66 6.46
C HIS A 129 5.35 14.12 6.36
N ASN A 130 5.01 14.89 5.32
CA ASN A 130 3.62 15.31 5.07
C ASN A 130 2.69 14.10 4.87
N ARG A 131 3.10 13.10 4.06
CA ARG A 131 2.32 11.86 3.85
C ARG A 131 2.18 11.04 5.13
N LEU A 132 3.23 10.96 5.95
CA LEU A 132 3.17 10.32 7.27
C LEU A 132 2.15 11.01 8.19
N MET A 133 2.09 12.34 8.19
CA MET A 133 1.11 13.06 9.01
C MET A 133 -0.33 12.85 8.54
N LEU A 134 -0.56 12.66 7.23
CA LEU A 134 -1.87 12.28 6.70
C LEU A 134 -2.32 10.89 7.17
N THR A 135 -1.43 9.88 7.15
CA THR A 135 -1.77 8.55 7.66
C THR A 135 -1.98 8.55 9.17
N LYS A 136 -1.24 9.38 9.92
CA LYS A 136 -1.52 9.60 11.34
C LYS A 136 -2.85 10.29 11.60
N ALA A 137 -3.31 11.14 10.69
CA ALA A 137 -4.64 11.74 10.77
C ALA A 137 -5.75 10.70 10.55
N PHE A 138 -5.54 9.71 9.67
CA PHE A 138 -6.46 8.57 9.55
C PHE A 138 -6.57 7.80 10.87
N ASP A 139 -5.44 7.46 11.49
CA ASP A 139 -5.43 6.78 12.79
C ASP A 139 -6.17 7.61 13.85
N LEU A 140 -5.95 8.92 13.89
CA LEU A 140 -6.60 9.83 14.84
C LEU A 140 -8.11 9.94 14.58
N SER A 141 -8.52 10.09 13.32
CA SER A 141 -9.92 10.12 12.89
C SER A 141 -10.65 8.83 13.27
N ALA A 142 -10.05 7.67 13.01
CA ALA A 142 -10.60 6.38 13.36
C ALA A 142 -10.80 6.23 14.88
N ARG A 143 -9.80 6.66 15.68
CA ARG A 143 -9.92 6.66 17.15
C ARG A 143 -11.01 7.58 17.66
N LEU A 144 -11.09 8.80 17.11
CA LEU A 144 -12.06 9.82 17.55
C LEU A 144 -13.44 9.65 16.92
N LYS A 145 -13.59 8.71 15.98
CA LYS A 145 -14.82 8.42 15.23
C LYS A 145 -15.43 9.67 14.59
N ARG A 146 -14.59 10.58 14.10
CA ARG A 146 -15.00 11.84 13.47
C ARG A 146 -13.95 12.36 12.50
N ALA A 147 -14.38 13.16 11.52
CA ALA A 147 -13.47 13.89 10.66
C ALA A 147 -12.55 14.82 11.45
N ILE A 148 -11.31 14.94 10.98
CA ILE A 148 -10.26 15.77 11.58
C ILE A 148 -9.81 16.79 10.53
N PRO A 149 -9.73 18.09 10.87
CA PRO A 149 -9.17 19.08 9.96
C PRO A 149 -7.67 18.83 9.77
N LEU A 150 -7.21 19.02 8.54
CA LEU A 150 -5.80 18.93 8.17
C LEU A 150 -5.19 20.35 8.00
N PRO A 151 -3.88 20.53 8.22
CA PRO A 151 -2.92 19.54 8.70
C PRO A 151 -3.03 19.32 10.22
N ILE A 152 -2.63 18.13 10.69
CA ILE A 152 -2.44 17.86 12.12
C ILE A 152 -0.97 18.03 12.52
N ALA A 153 -0.71 18.35 13.79
CA ALA A 153 0.62 18.37 14.38
C ALA A 153 1.02 16.99 14.96
N ALA A 154 2.33 16.79 15.16
CA ALA A 154 2.84 15.56 15.79
C ALA A 154 2.32 15.36 17.23
N SER A 155 1.96 16.44 17.93
CA SER A 155 1.32 16.39 19.25
C SER A 155 -0.08 15.79 19.19
N ASP A 156 -0.85 16.11 18.16
CA ASP A 156 -2.24 15.68 18.01
C ASP A 156 -2.31 14.16 17.79
N ALA A 157 -1.37 13.64 16.99
CA ALA A 157 -1.23 12.21 16.74
C ALA A 157 -0.93 11.39 18.00
N LYS A 158 -0.35 12.01 19.05
CA LYS A 158 0.06 11.34 20.30
C LYS A 158 -1.03 11.29 21.37
N GLN A 159 -2.20 11.93 21.18
CA GLN A 159 -3.28 11.87 22.17
C GLN A 159 -3.73 10.41 22.39
N ARG A 160 -3.33 9.83 23.52
CA ARG A 160 -3.82 8.52 23.99
C ARG A 160 -5.13 8.74 24.75
N GLN A 161 -6.23 8.17 24.27
CA GLN A 161 -7.35 7.84 25.15
C GLN A 161 -7.08 6.50 25.82
N GLY A 162 -7.62 6.31 27.02
CA GLY A 162 -7.57 5.04 27.76
C GLY A 162 -8.19 3.88 26.96
N PRO A 163 -8.11 2.64 27.48
CA PRO A 163 -8.49 1.44 26.74
C PRO A 163 -9.90 1.58 26.16
N LEU A 164 -10.01 1.34 24.85
CA LEU A 164 -11.30 1.19 24.16
C LEU A 164 -12.06 0.05 24.84
N ALA A 165 -13.25 0.35 25.37
CA ALA A 165 -14.17 -0.68 25.80
C ALA A 165 -14.49 -1.56 24.58
N ALA A 166 -14.23 -2.86 24.72
CA ALA A 166 -14.68 -3.85 23.77
C ALA A 166 -16.21 -3.93 23.87
N GLU A 167 -16.89 -3.66 22.76
CA GLU A 167 -18.23 -4.20 22.48
C GLU A 167 -18.09 -5.33 21.47
#